data_AF-A0A3B9TSJ6-F1
#
_entry.id   AF-A0A3B9TSJ6-F1
#
_cell.length_a   1.000
_cell.length_b   1.000
_cell.length_c   1.000
_cell.angle_alpha   90.00
_cell.angle_beta   90.00
_cell.angle_gamma   90.00
#
_symmetry.space_group_name_H-M   'P 1'
#
loop_
_entity.id
_entity.type
_entity.pdbx_description
1 polymer ?
#
loop_
_entity_poly.entity_id
_entity_poly.type
_entity_poly.pdbx_seq_one_letter_code
_entity_poly.pdbx_strand_id
1 'polypeptide(L)' 'DEGHGVILLTAHLGNWEMAAAVLGRKGYPMNAIGAEQRDSRITELIQLLRASSLVKTIGKGFDLKAALTCL' A
#
# COMPACT_ATOMS: atom_id res chain seq x y z
N ASP A 1 4.23 7.25 24.23
CA ASP A 1 3.11 7.33 23.28
C ASP A 1 3.40 6.47 22.06
N GLU A 2 2.90 5.24 22.08
CA GLU A 2 2.97 4.28 20.97
C GLU A 2 1.54 3.93 20.55
N GLY A 3 1.31 3.63 19.26
CA GLY A 3 0.00 3.14 18.77
C GLY A 3 -0.85 4.11 17.94
N HIS A 4 -0.27 5.17 17.34
CA HIS A 4 -1.00 6.12 16.47
C HIS A 4 -0.88 5.83 14.97
N GLY A 5 -0.41 4.63 14.60
CA GLY A 5 -0.09 4.29 13.22
C GLY A 5 1.13 5.03 12.66
N VAL A 6 1.50 4.71 11.42
CA VAL A 6 2.64 5.32 10.71
C VAL A 6 2.26 5.66 9.28
N ILE A 7 2.56 6.88 8.85
CA ILE A 7 2.50 7.27 7.43
C ILE A 7 3.93 7.24 6.86
N LEU A 8 4.16 6.34 5.90
CA LEU A 8 5.43 6.27 5.18
C LEU A 8 5.34 7.07 3.88
N LEU A 9 5.94 8.27 3.87
CA LEU A 9 6.05 9.11 2.68
C LEU A 9 7.34 8.76 1.93
N THR A 10 7.21 8.40 0.65
CA THR A 10 8.35 8.03 -0.19
C THR A 10 8.35 8.86 -1.47
N ALA A 11 9.54 9.16 -1.99
CA ALA A 11 9.71 9.69 -3.34
C ALA A 11 9.64 8.56 -4.36
N HIS A 12 9.49 8.91 -5.65
CA HIS A 12 9.64 7.96 -6.76
C HIS A 12 11.12 7.58 -6.97
N LEU A 13 11.72 6.96 -5.95
CA LEU A 13 13.13 6.60 -5.90
C LEU A 13 13.27 5.16 -5.38
N GLY A 14 14.13 4.38 -6.02
CA GLY A 14 14.35 2.98 -5.67
C GLY A 14 13.11 2.12 -5.93
N ASN A 15 12.85 1.14 -5.05
CA ASN A 15 11.72 0.22 -5.16
C ASN A 15 10.87 0.25 -3.89
N TRP A 16 9.86 1.12 -3.88
CA TRP A 16 8.93 1.26 -2.75
C TRP A 16 8.01 0.04 -2.57
N GLU A 17 7.71 -0.72 -3.64
CA GLU A 17 6.93 -1.97 -3.54
C GLU A 17 7.69 -3.01 -2.72
N MET A 18 9.00 -3.12 -2.93
CA MET A 18 9.85 -4.03 -2.17
C MET A 18 9.99 -3.58 -0.72
N ALA A 19 10.07 -2.27 -0.46
CA ALA A 19 10.06 -1.74 0.91
C ALA A 19 8.75 -2.12 1.65
N ALA A 20 7.60 -1.93 1.00
CA ALA A 20 6.31 -2.33 1.57
C ALA A 20 6.22 -3.85 1.80
N ALA A 21 6.70 -4.66 0.86
CA ALA A 21 6.74 -6.12 1.01
C ALA A 21 7.60 -6.59 2.18
N VAL A 22 8.77 -5.97 2.40
CA VAL A 22 9.63 -6.29 3.55
C VAL A 22 8.91 -5.97 4.86
N LEU A 23 8.23 -4.83 4.96
CA LEU A 23 7.47 -4.46 6.15
C LEU A 23 6.28 -5.39 6.40
N GLY A 24 5.52 -5.71 5.34
CA GLY A 24 4.42 -6.67 5.41
C GLY A 24 4.89 -8.04 5.90
N ARG A 25 6.01 -8.55 5.35
CA ARG A 25 6.60 -9.83 5.79
C ARG A 25 7.22 -9.80 7.19
N LYS A 26 7.55 -8.63 7.73
CA LYS A 26 7.94 -8.46 9.13
C LYS A 26 6.74 -8.43 10.09
N GLY A 27 5.51 -8.50 9.57
CA GLY A 27 4.28 -8.55 10.37
C GLY A 27 3.65 -7.19 10.63
N TYR A 28 4.15 -6.11 10.04
CA TYR A 28 3.50 -4.81 10.12
C TYR A 28 2.31 -4.77 9.15
N PRO A 29 1.09 -4.39 9.59
CA PRO A 29 -0.03 -4.19 8.69
C PRO A 29 0.31 -3.08 7.68
N MET A 30 0.31 -3.41 6.38
CA MET A 30 0.67 -2.48 5.33
C MET A 30 -0.51 -2.16 4.42
N ASN A 31 -0.76 -0.86 4.22
CA ASN A 31 -1.69 -0.36 3.22
C ASN A 31 -0.94 0.52 2.21
N ALA A 32 -1.13 0.29 0.92
CA ALA A 32 -0.52 1.06 -0.16
C ALA A 32 -1.59 1.73 -1.01
N ILE A 33 -1.50 3.05 -1.14
CA ILE A 33 -2.41 3.83 -1.99
C ILE A 33 -1.97 3.70 -3.45
N GLY A 34 -2.90 3.36 -4.35
CA GLY A 34 -2.62 3.19 -5.77
C GLY A 34 -3.76 3.67 -6.67
N ALA A 35 -3.41 4.29 -7.79
CA ALA A 35 -4.38 4.60 -8.84
C ALA A 35 -4.70 3.35 -9.65
N GLU A 36 -5.95 3.25 -10.11
CA GLU A 36 -6.29 2.31 -11.17
C GLU A 36 -5.48 2.64 -12.42
N GLN A 37 -4.98 1.59 -13.07
CA GLN A 37 -4.26 1.69 -14.33
C GLN A 37 -5.25 1.69 -15.49
N ARG A 38 -4.82 2.22 -16.64
CA ARG A 38 -5.65 2.26 -17.86
C ARG A 38 -6.19 0.89 -18.27
N ASP A 39 -5.43 -0.16 -18.00
CA ASP A 39 -5.81 -1.55 -18.24
C ASP A 39 -6.12 -2.23 -16.91
N SER A 40 -7.34 -2.76 -16.77
CA SER A 40 -7.80 -3.41 -15.55
C SER A 40 -6.93 -4.62 -15.18
N ARG A 41 -6.39 -5.34 -16.17
CA ARG A 41 -5.52 -6.51 -15.95
C ARG A 41 -4.21 -6.13 -15.26
N ILE A 42 -3.71 -4.93 -15.53
CA ILE A 42 -2.51 -4.42 -14.86
C ILE A 42 -2.85 -4.00 -13.43
N THR A 43 -4.00 -3.36 -13.21
CA THR A 43 -4.48 -3.04 -11.86
C THR A 43 -4.65 -4.32 -11.02
N GLU A 44 -5.23 -5.37 -11.59
CA GLU A 44 -5.37 -6.69 -10.96
C GLU A 44 -4.01 -7.32 -10.66
N LEU A 45 -3.07 -7.30 -11.61
CA LEU A 45 -1.73 -7.83 -11.41
C LEU A 45 -1.01 -7.13 -10.24
N ILE A 46 -1.07 -5.80 -10.17
CA ILE A 46 -0.46 -5.02 -9.08
C ILE A 46 -1.09 -5.41 -7.74
N GLN A 47 -2.42 -5.51 -7.69
CA GLN A 47 -3.13 -5.91 -6.47
C GLN A 47 -2.75 -7.32 -6.02
N LEU A 48 -2.66 -8.28 -6.95
CA LEU A 48 -2.24 -9.65 -6.67
C LEU A 48 -0.82 -9.71 -6.12
N LEU A 49 0.13 -8.99 -6.74
CA LEU A 49 1.52 -8.95 -6.30
C LEU A 49 1.65 -8.35 -4.89
N ARG A 50 0.95 -7.25 -4.61
CA ARG A 50 0.91 -6.65 -3.26
C ARG A 50 0.27 -7.57 -2.23
N ALA A 51 -0.85 -8.19 -2.55
CA ALA A 51 -1.54 -9.13 -1.66
C ALA A 51 -0.66 -10.33 -1.31
N SER A 52 0.07 -10.89 -2.29
CA SER A 52 1.04 -11.97 -2.06
C SER A 52 2.19 -11.59 -1.13
N SER A 53 2.40 -10.28 -0.93
CA SER A 53 3.42 -9.71 -0.04
C SER A 53 2.82 -9.12 1.25
N LEU A 54 1.58 -9.49 1.61
CA LEU A 54 0.86 -8.99 2.79
C LEU A 54 0.60 -7.48 2.79
N VAL A 55 0.53 -6.87 1.59
CA VAL A 55 0.23 -5.44 1.41
C VAL A 55 -1.18 -5.30 0.83
N LYS A 56 -2.06 -4.57 1.52
CA LYS A 56 -3.40 -4.25 1.04
C LYS A 56 -3.35 -3.02 0.13
N THR A 57 -3.98 -3.09 -1.03
CA THR A 57 -4.12 -1.91 -1.90
C THR A 57 -5.35 -1.10 -1.52
N ILE A 58 -5.19 0.23 -1.45
CA ILE A 58 -6.29 1.20 -1.31
C ILE A 58 -6.37 1.98 -2.63
N GLY A 59 -7.52 1.93 -3.30
CA GLY A 59 -7.73 2.62 -4.57
C GLY A 59 -7.77 4.15 -4.42
N LYS A 60 -7.23 4.87 -5.41
CA LYS A 60 -7.22 6.34 -5.46
C LYS A 60 -8.61 6.99 -5.43
N GLY A 61 -9.68 6.24 -5.75
CA GLY A 61 -11.07 6.70 -5.65
C GLY A 61 -11.60 6.85 -4.22
N PHE A 62 -10.80 6.55 -3.20
CA PHE A 62 -11.16 6.73 -1.80
C PHE A 62 -10.69 8.08 -1.24
N ASP A 63 -11.61 8.72 -0.51
CA ASP A 63 -11.37 9.88 0.34
C ASP A 63 -10.18 9.60 1.29
N LEU A 64 -9.32 10.59 1.50
CA LEU A 64 -8.14 10.56 2.39
C LEU A 64 -8.48 9.93 3.76
N LYS A 65 -9.74 10.06 4.17
CA LYS A 65 -10.35 9.38 5.31
C LYS A 65 -10.01 7.88 5.43
N ALA A 66 -10.07 7.08 4.37
CA ALA A 66 -9.77 5.64 4.48
C ALA A 66 -8.29 5.35 4.74
N ALA A 67 -7.39 6.16 4.17
CA ALA A 67 -5.97 6.07 4.47
C ALA A 67 -5.68 6.43 5.94
N LEU A 68 -6.52 7.27 6.55
CA LEU A 68 -6.39 7.64 7.96
C LEU A 68 -7.03 6.61 8.92
N THR A 69 -8.08 5.90 8.51
CA THR A 69 -8.76 4.91 9.39
C THR A 69 -7.92 3.69 9.75
N CYS A 70 -6.80 3.45 9.07
CA CYS A 70 -5.89 2.34 9.39
C CYS A 70 -4.72 2.74 10.30
N LEU A 71 -4.68 4.00 10.73
CA LEU A 71 -3.75 4.51 11.74
C LEU A 71 -4.37 4.36 13.13
#